data_AF-A0A2W5P5I2-F1
#
_entry.id   AF-A0A2W5P5I2-F1
#
_cell.length_a   1.000
_cell.length_b   1.000
_cell.length_c   1.000
_cell.angle_alpha   90.00
_cell.angle_beta   90.00
_cell.angle_gamma   90.00
#
_symmetry.space_group_name_H-M   'P 1'
#
loop_
_entity.id
_entity.type
_entity.pdbx_description
1 polymer ?
#
loop_
_entity_poly.entity_id
_entity_poly.type
_entity_poly.pdbx_seq_one_letter_code
_entity_poly.pdbx_strand_id
1 'polypeptide(L)' 'MSDPAFARWAALAGVRLAATFGAILGIVLLGRAETIAPRVLAVAIVLSALWMLATVPRALARRWRSPK' A
#
# COMPACT_ATOMS: atom_id res chain seq x y z
N MET A 1 26.35 -5.73 -13.65
CA MET A 1 26.42 -5.75 -12.17
C MET A 1 25.11 -5.16 -11.65
N SER A 2 24.10 -5.99 -11.41
CA SER A 2 22.78 -5.50 -10.94
C SER A 2 22.84 -5.33 -9.42
N ASP A 3 23.00 -4.09 -8.96
CA ASP A 3 23.00 -3.78 -7.53
C ASP A 3 21.64 -4.17 -6.91
N PRO A 4 21.59 -5.06 -5.90
CA PRO A 4 20.35 -5.41 -5.23
C PRO A 4 19.67 -4.20 -4.58
N ALA A 5 20.38 -3.09 -4.31
CA ALA A 5 19.81 -1.87 -3.77
C ALA A 5 18.72 -1.27 -4.68
N PHE A 6 18.90 -1.30 -6.00
CA PHE A 6 17.90 -0.78 -6.93
C PHE A 6 16.61 -1.59 -6.88
N ALA A 7 16.70 -2.92 -6.91
CA ALA A 7 15.54 -3.80 -6.82
C ALA A 7 14.77 -3.60 -5.51
N ARG A 8 15.50 -3.42 -4.39
CA ARG A 8 14.90 -3.14 -3.08
C ARG A 8 14.18 -1.79 -3.06
N TRP A 9 14.83 -0.75 -3.58
CA TRP A 9 14.23 0.57 -3.71
C TRP A 9 12.98 0.54 -4.58
N ALA A 10 13.05 -0.10 -5.75
CA ALA A 10 11.93 -0.23 -6.68
C ALA A 10 10.74 -0.96 -6.05
N ALA A 11 10.99 -2.01 -5.26
CA ALA A 11 9.93 -2.71 -4.55
C ALA A 11 9.26 -1.81 -3.49
N LEU A 12 10.03 -1.04 -2.71
CA LEU A 12 9.47 -0.09 -1.74
C LEU A 12 8.67 1.03 -2.42
N ALA A 13 9.18 1.56 -3.54
CA ALA A 13 8.51 2.58 -4.33
C ALA A 13 7.19 2.04 -4.94
N GLY A 14 7.23 0.83 -5.50
CA GLY A 14 6.05 0.16 -6.06
C GLY A 14 4.94 -0.04 -5.02
N VAL A 15 5.30 -0.47 -3.81
CA VAL A 15 4.34 -0.63 -2.69
C VAL A 15 3.72 0.71 -2.31
N ARG A 16 4.53 1.78 -2.23
CA ARG A 16 4.04 3.13 -1.94
C ARG A 16 3.06 3.61 -3.00
N LEU A 17 3.40 3.44 -4.28
CA LEU A 17 2.52 3.81 -5.39
C LEU A 17 1.20 3.03 -5.33
N ALA A 18 1.26 1.70 -5.21
CA ALA A 18 0.07 0.85 -5.14
C ALA A 18 -0.85 1.23 -3.96
N ALA A 19 -0.28 1.49 -2.78
CA ALA A 19 -1.06 1.93 -1.64
C ALA A 19 -1.68 3.32 -1.84
N THR A 20 -0.95 4.28 -2.41
CA THR A 20 -1.48 5.62 -2.71
C THR A 20 -2.64 5.54 -3.71
N PHE A 21 -2.48 4.76 -4.80
CA PHE A 21 -3.57 4.55 -5.76
C PHE A 21 -4.79 3.89 -5.11
N GLY A 22 -4.59 2.88 -4.27
CA GLY A 22 -5.67 2.23 -3.52
C GLY A 22 -6.41 3.19 -2.58
N ALA A 23 -5.67 4.07 -1.89
CA ALA A 23 -6.26 5.08 -1.01
C ALA A 23 -7.06 6.12 -1.81
N ILE A 24 -6.53 6.62 -2.93
CA ILE A 24 -7.23 7.56 -3.81
C ILE A 24 -8.52 6.92 -4.34
N LEU A 25 -8.45 5.67 -4.82
CA LEU A 25 -9.61 4.94 -5.29
C LEU A 25 -10.68 4.83 -4.19
N GLY A 26 -10.29 4.44 -2.98
CA GLY A 26 -11.20 4.36 -1.84
C GLY A 26 -11.85 5.72 -1.51
N ILE A 27 -11.10 6.82 -1.55
CA ILE A 27 -11.64 8.18 -1.32
C ILE A 27 -12.61 8.58 -2.43
N VAL A 28 -12.30 8.28 -3.69
CA VAL A 28 -13.18 8.56 -4.83
C VAL A 28 -14.48 7.77 -4.69
N LEU A 29 -14.43 6.48 -4.36
CA LEU A 29 -15.64 5.69 -4.09
C LEU A 29 -16.44 6.27 -2.92
N LEU A 30 -15.75 6.71 -1.86
CA LEU A 30 -16.39 7.25 -0.67
C LEU A 30 -17.17 8.53 -0.98
N GLY A 31 -16.61 9.41 -1.81
CA GLY A 31 -17.27 10.64 -2.26
C GLY A 31 -18.42 10.41 -3.24
N ARG A 32 -18.45 9.26 -3.92
CA ARG A 32 -19.49 8.88 -4.89
C ARG A 32 -20.58 7.96 -4.30
N ALA A 33 -20.44 7.53 -3.05
CA ALA A 33 -21.34 6.57 -2.43
C ALA A 33 -22.64 7.25 -1.94
N GLU A 34 -23.77 6.89 -2.54
CA GLU A 34 -25.11 7.38 -2.17
C GLU A 34 -25.72 6.63 -0.97
N THR A 35 -25.27 5.40 -0.71
CA THR A 35 -25.80 4.54 0.35
C THR A 35 -24.70 4.09 1.32
N ILE A 36 -25.10 3.62 2.51
CA ILE A 36 -24.16 3.28 3.59
C ILE A 36 -23.26 2.10 3.21
N ALA A 37 -23.79 1.08 2.53
CA ALA A 37 -23.05 -0.12 2.15
C ALA A 37 -21.79 0.18 1.28
N PRO A 38 -21.89 0.88 0.13
CA PRO A 38 -20.71 1.26 -0.66
C PRO A 38 -19.79 2.22 0.09
N ARG A 39 -20.32 3.02 1.02
CA ARG A 39 -19.53 3.90 1.88
C ARG A 39 -18.59 3.11 2.79
N VAL A 40 -19.11 2.07 3.44
CA VAL A 40 -18.34 1.19 4.32
C VAL A 40 -17.26 0.44 3.51
N LEU A 41 -17.61 -0.05 2.31
CA LEU A 41 -16.65 -0.70 1.42
C LEU A 41 -15.51 0.26 1.05
N ALA A 42 -15.83 1.50 0.68
CA ALA A 42 -14.84 2.51 0.34
C ALA A 42 -13.88 2.78 1.49
N VAL A 43 -14.39 2.93 2.72
CA VAL A 43 -13.57 3.08 3.93
C VAL A 43 -12.68 1.85 4.14
N ALA A 44 -13.22 0.64 3.99
CA ALA A 44 -12.44 -0.60 4.14
C ALA A 44 -11.29 -0.69 3.13
N ILE A 45 -11.49 -0.22 1.89
CA ILE A 45 -10.45 -0.14 0.87
C ILE A 45 -9.35 0.84 1.29
N VAL A 46 -9.71 2.04 1.77
CA VAL A 46 -8.73 3.02 2.26
C VAL A 46 -7.92 2.43 3.42
N LEU A 47 -8.58 1.83 4.40
CA LEU A 47 -7.91 1.22 5.55
C LEU A 47 -6.97 0.08 5.11
N SER A 48 -7.40 -0.75 4.16
CA SER A 48 -6.57 -1.82 3.60
C SER A 48 -5.33 -1.26 2.89
N ALA A 49 -5.48 -0.17 2.14
CA ALA A 49 -4.36 0.48 1.46
C ALA A 49 -3.34 1.06 2.46
N LEU A 50 -3.81 1.73 3.51
CA LEU A 50 -2.96 2.24 4.59
C LEU A 50 -2.26 1.11 5.35
N TRP A 51 -2.98 0.01 5.60
CA TRP A 51 -2.40 -1.18 6.22
C TRP A 51 -1.29 -1.77 5.36
N MET A 52 -1.50 -1.89 4.05
CA MET A 52 -0.50 -2.38 3.11
C MET A 52 0.75 -1.49 3.10
N LEU A 53 0.55 -0.16 3.09
CA LEU A 53 1.63 0.83 3.17
C LEU A 53 2.47 0.68 4.45
N ALA A 54 1.84 0.34 5.57
CA ALA A 54 2.52 0.21 6.86
C ALA A 54 3.21 -1.14 7.06
N THR A 55 2.63 -2.23 6.53
CA THR A 55 3.06 -3.60 6.81
C THR A 55 4.04 -4.15 5.78
N VAL A 56 3.81 -3.90 4.49
CA VAL A 56 4.64 -4.48 3.41
C VAL A 56 6.08 -3.97 3.45
N PRO A 57 6.36 -2.65 3.58
CA PRO A 57 7.73 -2.16 3.71
C PRO A 57 8.44 -2.73 4.95
N ARG A 58 7.72 -2.87 6.08
CA ARG A 58 8.24 -3.49 7.30
C ARG A 58 8.59 -4.96 7.08
N ALA A 59 7.76 -5.71 6.37
CA ALA A 59 8.03 -7.10 6.03
C ALA A 59 9.24 -7.23 5.09
N LEU A 60 9.32 -6.38 4.06
CA LEU A 60 10.47 -6.32 3.14
C LEU A 60 11.77 -5.97 3.88
N ALA A 61 11.73 -4.95 4.74
CA ALA A 61 12.89 -4.54 5.53
C ALA A 61 13.39 -5.65 6.46
N ARG A 62 12.47 -6.43 7.06
CA ARG A 62 12.84 -7.62 7.85
C ARG A 62 13.51 -8.69 6.99
N ARG A 63 12.99 -8.93 5.78
CA ARG A 63 13.56 -9.91 4.82
C ARG A 63 14.96 -9.55 4.32
N TRP A 64 15.24 -8.26 4.16
CA TRP A 64 16.55 -7.79 3.67
C TRP A 64 17.55 -7.52 4.79
N ARG A 65 17.15 -7.71 6.05
CA ARG A 65 18.06 -7.61 7.18
C ARG A 65 19.06 -8.75 7.05
N SER A 66 20.33 -8.42 6.85
CA SER A 66 21.41 -9.40 6.83
C SER A 66 21.37 -10.21 8.14
N PRO A 67 21.54 -11.55 8.09
CA PRO A 67 21.73 -12.32 9.29
C PRO A 67 22.94 -11.74 10.04
N LYS A 68 22.80 -11.53 11.35
CA LYS A 68 23.97 -11.33 12.21
C LYS A 68 24.60 -12.68 12.51
#